data_AF-A0A3A4VQW7-F1
#
_entry.id   AF-A0A3A4VQW7-F1
#
_cell.length_a   1.000
_cell.length_b   1.000
_cell.length_c   1.000
_cell.angle_alpha   90.00
_cell.angle_beta   90.00
_cell.angle_gamma   90.00
#
_symmetry.space_group_name_H-M   'P 1'
#
loop_
_entity.id
_entity.type
_entity.pdbx_description
1 polymer ?
#
loop_
_entity_poly.entity_id
_entity_poly.type
_entity_poly.pdbx_seq_one_letter_code
_entity_poly.pdbx_strand_id
1 'polypeptide(L)'
;MPDHLSGIRHFLLEKEMNFIQNGIKAVILDMDGVLWKGNEPLCDLKQLFYKFNDHNLQFLFATNNALHTVAQYVEKFKSLGVDVEEEQILTSSIATGYLLSKDFPQGGPVYIMGSPALQATLLEYNFPFTEEHPMAVVGGLDPQVSYDRLKKASLFIQSGLPFYFTNSDATYPTPEGLCPGAGTFLAALETASGVKAKIAGKPQPFLFEACLQRLGTLPSETLTVGDRLETDILGGSRASCKTVLVLSGVSTQQDLLNWTPKPDLVINNIMDLFD
;
A
#
# COMPACT_ATOMS: atom_id res chain seq x y z
N MET A 1 -33.07 19.16 -13.46
CA MET A 1 -32.21 18.47 -12.47
C MET A 1 -31.05 19.40 -12.19
N PRO A 2 -30.69 19.68 -10.93
CA PRO A 2 -29.51 20.49 -10.65
C PRO A 2 -28.28 19.75 -11.18
N ASP A 3 -27.40 20.48 -11.86
CA ASP A 3 -26.25 19.94 -12.57
C ASP A 3 -25.21 19.43 -11.55
N HIS A 4 -25.24 18.15 -11.22
CA HIS A 4 -24.37 17.54 -10.20
C HIS A 4 -22.87 17.72 -10.51
N LEU A 5 -22.50 17.98 -11.77
CA LEU A 5 -21.14 18.31 -12.17
C LEU A 5 -20.71 19.70 -11.68
N SER A 6 -21.65 20.64 -11.50
CA SER A 6 -21.35 21.97 -10.94
C SER A 6 -20.95 21.91 -9.46
N GLY A 7 -21.55 20.99 -8.69
CA GLY A 7 -21.18 20.75 -7.28
C GLY A 7 -19.80 20.11 -7.12
N ILE A 8 -19.41 19.21 -8.03
CA ILE A 8 -18.05 18.66 -8.07
C ILE A 8 -17.05 19.74 -8.49
N ARG A 9 -17.33 20.51 -9.54
CA ARG A 9 -16.47 21.65 -9.92
C ARG A 9 -16.30 22.65 -8.78
N HIS A 10 -17.36 22.93 -8.02
CA HIS A 10 -17.28 23.83 -6.88
C HIS A 10 -16.46 23.24 -5.71
N PHE A 11 -16.58 21.93 -5.44
CA PHE A 11 -15.72 21.22 -4.48
C PHE A 11 -14.25 21.18 -4.90
N LEU A 12 -13.98 21.03 -6.21
CA LEU A 12 -12.63 20.99 -6.76
C LEU A 12 -11.94 22.37 -6.77
N LEU A 13 -12.69 23.45 -7.03
CA LEU A 13 -12.13 24.80 -7.21
C LEU A 13 -11.95 25.61 -5.90
N GLU A 14 -12.63 25.28 -4.80
CA GLU A 14 -12.53 26.07 -3.55
C GLU A 14 -11.33 25.71 -2.64
N LYS A 15 -10.55 24.66 -2.95
CA LYS A 15 -9.40 24.23 -2.13
C LYS A 15 -8.02 24.54 -2.75
N GLU A 16 -7.96 25.34 -3.81
CA GLU A 16 -6.78 25.47 -4.68
C GLU A 16 -5.68 26.45 -4.22
N MET A 17 -5.64 26.94 -2.98
CA MET A 17 -4.42 27.61 -2.50
C MET A 17 -4.14 27.24 -1.05
N ASN A 18 -2.96 26.67 -0.80
CA ASN A 18 -2.35 26.36 0.51
C ASN A 18 -2.64 24.99 1.17
N PHE A 19 -3.01 23.95 0.44
CA PHE A 19 -3.22 22.62 1.04
C PHE A 19 -1.97 22.10 1.78
N ILE A 20 -0.77 22.28 1.19
CA ILE A 20 0.52 21.95 1.84
C ILE A 20 0.85 22.91 2.99
N GLN A 21 0.60 24.21 2.85
CA GLN A 21 1.02 25.22 3.84
C GLN A 21 0.26 25.11 5.18
N ASN A 22 -0.77 24.28 5.27
CA ASN A 22 -1.54 24.02 6.48
C ASN A 22 -0.89 22.98 7.41
N GLY A 23 0.40 23.16 7.72
CA GLY A 23 1.13 22.34 8.70
C GLY A 23 1.46 20.92 8.26
N ILE A 24 1.42 20.64 6.96
CA ILE A 24 1.88 19.36 6.41
C ILE A 24 3.40 19.30 6.46
N LYS A 25 3.92 18.16 6.91
CA LYS A 25 5.35 17.89 7.02
C LYS A 25 5.80 16.69 6.19
N ALA A 26 4.88 15.77 5.88
CA ALA A 26 5.22 14.56 5.16
C ALA A 26 4.14 14.09 4.19
N VAL A 27 4.59 13.30 3.21
CA VAL A 27 3.74 12.72 2.16
C VAL A 27 4.02 11.22 2.02
N ILE A 28 2.97 10.41 2.05
CA ILE A 28 3.00 8.98 1.75
C ILE A 28 2.43 8.81 0.34
N LEU A 29 3.25 8.30 -0.57
CA LEU A 29 2.92 8.18 -1.99
C LEU A 29 2.65 6.72 -2.32
N ASP A 30 1.50 6.42 -2.92
CA ASP A 30 1.43 5.22 -3.76
C ASP A 30 2.36 5.36 -4.98
N MET A 31 2.66 4.24 -5.64
CA MET A 31 3.63 4.18 -6.73
C MET A 31 2.96 4.02 -8.10
N ASP A 32 2.28 2.90 -8.34
CA ASP A 32 1.68 2.56 -9.64
C ASP A 32 0.36 3.30 -9.84
N GLY A 33 0.30 4.20 -10.83
CA GLY A 33 -0.84 5.10 -11.06
C GLY A 33 -0.61 6.51 -10.52
N VAL A 34 0.40 6.70 -9.66
CA VAL A 34 0.83 8.01 -9.13
C VAL A 34 2.14 8.48 -9.74
N LEU A 35 3.18 7.65 -9.66
CA LEU A 35 4.53 7.97 -10.13
C LEU A 35 4.79 7.44 -11.54
N TRP A 36 4.23 6.27 -11.86
CA TRP A 36 4.40 5.60 -13.14
C TRP A 36 3.22 4.70 -13.48
N LYS A 37 3.15 4.25 -14.74
CA LYS A 37 2.29 3.17 -15.21
C LYS A 37 3.15 2.11 -15.89
N GLY A 38 3.33 0.97 -15.22
CA GLY A 38 4.29 -0.04 -15.66
C GLY A 38 5.72 0.50 -15.59
N ASN A 39 6.35 0.73 -16.74
CA ASN A 39 7.71 1.29 -16.85
C ASN A 39 7.74 2.75 -17.30
N GLU A 40 6.57 3.35 -17.58
CA GLU A 40 6.48 4.73 -18.06
C GLU A 40 6.21 5.68 -16.89
N PRO A 41 7.09 6.66 -16.62
CA PRO A 41 6.85 7.66 -15.59
C PRO A 41 5.66 8.56 -15.97
N LEU A 42 4.83 8.91 -14.99
CA LEU A 42 3.67 9.79 -15.15
C LEU A 42 4.02 11.26 -14.95
N CYS A 43 5.20 11.55 -14.41
CA CYS A 43 5.74 12.90 -14.21
C CYS A 43 7.28 12.88 -14.21
N ASP A 44 7.90 14.06 -14.23
CA ASP A 44 9.35 14.19 -13.99
C ASP A 44 9.64 13.95 -12.51
N LEU A 45 10.10 12.73 -12.18
CA LEU A 45 10.40 12.33 -10.80
C LEU A 45 11.51 13.18 -10.16
N LYS A 46 12.47 13.65 -10.95
CA LYS A 46 13.56 14.50 -10.44
C LYS A 46 13.02 15.86 -10.04
N GLN A 47 12.14 16.44 -10.85
CA GLN A 47 11.46 17.68 -10.52
C GLN A 47 10.51 17.50 -9.31
N LEU A 48 9.81 16.38 -9.24
CA LEU A 48 8.93 16.04 -8.11
C LEU A 48 9.71 15.99 -6.79
N PHE A 49 10.85 15.30 -6.76
CA PHE A 49 11.68 15.21 -5.54
C PHE A 49 12.29 16.57 -5.17
N TYR A 50 12.68 17.37 -6.16
CA TYR A 50 13.09 18.75 -5.92
C TYR A 50 11.96 19.55 -5.24
N LYS A 51 10.72 19.43 -5.72
CA LYS A 51 9.55 20.10 -5.13
C LYS A 51 9.28 19.66 -3.69
N PHE A 52 9.36 18.37 -3.37
CA PHE A 52 9.27 17.93 -1.97
C PHE A 52 10.34 18.58 -1.09
N ASN A 53 11.59 18.62 -1.56
CA ASN A 53 12.69 19.23 -0.81
C ASN A 53 12.53 20.76 -0.65
N ASP A 54 12.16 21.47 -1.72
CA ASP A 54 11.94 22.91 -1.73
C ASP A 54 10.84 23.34 -0.73
N HIS A 55 9.83 22.48 -0.56
CA HIS A 55 8.74 22.66 0.41
C HIS A 55 9.02 22.06 1.80
N ASN A 56 10.24 21.55 2.06
CA ASN A 56 10.62 20.87 3.31
C ASN A 56 9.70 19.69 3.69
N LEU A 57 9.21 18.96 2.69
CA LEU A 57 8.37 17.78 2.88
C LEU A 57 9.21 16.50 2.87
N GLN A 58 9.08 15.71 3.93
CA GLN A 58 9.55 14.33 3.92
C GLN A 58 8.60 13.48 3.08
N PHE A 59 9.09 12.43 2.44
CA PHE A 59 8.22 11.51 1.71
C PHE A 59 8.67 10.06 1.80
N LEU A 60 7.68 9.17 1.82
CA LEU A 60 7.84 7.72 1.73
C LEU A 60 6.92 7.18 0.63
N PHE A 61 7.27 6.03 0.10
CA PHE A 61 6.50 5.29 -0.86
C PHE A 61 5.83 4.08 -0.19
N ALA A 62 4.55 3.87 -0.46
CA ALA A 62 3.73 2.84 0.16
C ALA A 62 2.98 2.01 -0.89
N THR A 63 3.43 0.78 -1.14
CA THR A 63 2.85 -0.11 -2.15
C THR A 63 2.27 -1.38 -1.56
N ASN A 64 1.12 -1.82 -2.09
CA ASN A 64 0.57 -3.14 -1.76
C ASN A 64 1.27 -4.28 -2.50
N ASN A 65 2.03 -3.98 -3.54
CA ASN A 65 2.72 -5.00 -4.33
C ASN A 65 3.91 -5.56 -3.54
N ALA A 66 3.88 -6.86 -3.24
CA ALA A 66 4.91 -7.60 -2.51
C ALA A 66 5.68 -8.60 -3.40
N LEU A 67 5.60 -8.47 -4.73
CA LEU A 67 6.41 -9.25 -5.66
C LEU A 67 7.86 -8.77 -5.66
N HIS A 68 8.04 -7.45 -5.68
CA HIS A 68 9.35 -6.85 -5.71
C HIS A 68 9.89 -6.67 -4.29
N THR A 69 11.16 -7.02 -4.13
CA THR A 69 11.96 -6.61 -2.97
C THR A 69 12.15 -5.09 -2.98
N VAL A 70 12.49 -4.53 -1.81
CA VAL A 70 12.83 -3.10 -1.70
C VAL A 70 13.98 -2.74 -2.64
N ALA A 71 15.04 -3.56 -2.69
CA ALA A 71 16.16 -3.38 -3.63
C ALA A 71 15.73 -3.34 -5.10
N GLN A 72 14.74 -4.15 -5.51
CA GLN A 72 14.21 -4.09 -6.87
C GLN A 72 13.43 -2.80 -7.15
N TYR A 73 12.76 -2.22 -6.15
CA TYR A 73 12.14 -0.90 -6.29
C TYR A 73 13.19 0.21 -6.38
N VAL A 74 14.27 0.15 -5.59
CA VAL A 74 15.40 1.09 -5.70
C VAL A 74 16.00 1.07 -7.10
N GLU A 75 16.27 -0.12 -7.65
CA GLU A 75 16.77 -0.25 -9.03
C GLU A 75 15.75 0.27 -10.06
N LYS A 76 14.45 0.12 -9.82
CA LYS A 76 13.42 0.71 -10.68
C LYS A 76 13.48 2.24 -10.66
N PHE A 77 13.53 2.87 -9.49
CA PHE A 77 13.69 4.33 -9.38
C PHE A 77 14.95 4.81 -10.11
N LYS A 78 16.07 4.11 -9.93
CA LYS A 78 17.33 4.39 -10.60
C LYS A 78 17.23 4.31 -12.12
N SER A 79 16.51 3.31 -12.64
CA SER A 79 16.24 3.19 -14.08
C SER A 79 15.39 4.34 -14.63
N LEU A 80 14.61 5.00 -13.77
CA LEU A 80 13.81 6.20 -14.07
C LEU A 80 14.59 7.50 -13.81
N GLY A 81 15.88 7.43 -13.49
CA GLY A 81 16.78 8.58 -13.38
C GLY A 81 16.79 9.27 -12.02
N VAL A 82 16.27 8.63 -10.97
CA VAL A 82 16.29 9.15 -9.60
C VAL A 82 16.78 8.11 -8.60
N ASP A 83 17.49 8.54 -7.58
CA ASP A 83 17.92 7.67 -6.48
C ASP A 83 16.97 7.83 -5.29
N VAL A 84 16.70 6.73 -4.59
CA VAL A 84 15.92 6.69 -3.34
C VAL A 84 16.57 5.72 -2.36
N GLU A 85 16.44 5.99 -1.07
CA GLU A 85 16.93 5.08 -0.03
C GLU A 85 15.95 3.93 0.18
N GLU A 86 16.46 2.76 0.61
CA GLU A 86 15.61 1.59 0.92
C GLU A 86 14.59 1.93 2.00
N GLU A 87 14.95 2.77 2.95
CA GLU A 87 14.09 3.22 4.03
C GLU A 87 12.93 4.09 3.54
N GLN A 88 12.96 4.59 2.30
CA GLN A 88 11.85 5.33 1.74
C GLN A 88 10.74 4.42 1.21
N ILE A 89 10.97 3.12 1.07
CA ILE A 89 10.03 2.20 0.44
C ILE A 89 9.41 1.28 1.50
N LEU A 90 8.08 1.32 1.59
CA LEU A 90 7.29 0.46 2.46
C LEU A 90 6.33 -0.38 1.61
N THR A 91 6.39 -1.69 1.83
CA THR A 91 5.58 -2.67 1.10
C THR A 91 4.52 -3.29 2.01
N SER A 92 3.55 -4.01 1.44
CA SER A 92 2.61 -4.81 2.23
C SER A 92 3.29 -5.89 3.09
N SER A 93 4.50 -6.34 2.75
CA SER A 93 5.32 -7.22 3.62
C SER A 93 5.74 -6.50 4.90
N ILE A 94 6.17 -5.25 4.80
CA ILE A 94 6.52 -4.39 5.94
C ILE A 94 5.29 -4.13 6.81
N ALA A 95 4.14 -3.81 6.20
CA ALA A 95 2.88 -3.67 6.91
C ALA A 95 2.49 -4.97 7.67
N THR A 96 2.81 -6.13 7.10
CA THR A 96 2.54 -7.43 7.73
C THR A 96 3.43 -7.66 8.95
N GLY A 97 4.73 -7.36 8.85
CA GLY A 97 5.65 -7.42 9.99
C GLY A 97 5.24 -6.47 11.11
N TYR A 98 4.84 -5.25 10.76
CA TYR A 98 4.33 -4.26 11.71
C TYR A 98 3.04 -4.75 12.41
N LEU A 99 2.06 -5.26 11.65
CA LEU A 99 0.83 -5.85 12.21
C LEU A 99 1.14 -7.02 13.16
N LEU A 100 1.99 -7.95 12.75
CA LEU A 100 2.40 -9.07 13.59
C LEU A 100 3.10 -8.60 14.86
N SER A 101 3.90 -7.56 14.81
CA SER A 101 4.59 -7.00 15.99
C SER A 101 3.62 -6.39 17.00
N LYS A 102 2.45 -5.90 16.55
CA LYS A 102 1.39 -5.43 17.46
C LYS A 102 0.72 -6.61 18.19
N ASP A 103 0.48 -7.70 17.49
CA ASP A 103 -0.19 -8.89 18.04
C ASP A 103 0.78 -9.79 18.82
N PHE A 104 2.07 -9.80 18.46
CA PHE A 104 3.14 -10.63 19.02
C PHE A 104 4.43 -9.80 19.26
N PRO A 105 4.48 -8.96 20.30
CA PRO A 105 5.60 -8.03 20.51
C PRO A 105 6.98 -8.68 20.72
N GLN A 106 7.02 -9.95 21.10
CA GLN A 106 8.28 -10.70 21.31
C GLN A 106 8.77 -11.40 20.04
N GLY A 107 8.02 -11.33 18.93
CA GLY A 107 8.27 -12.15 17.76
C GLY A 107 7.97 -13.62 17.99
N GLY A 108 8.33 -14.46 17.02
CA GLY A 108 8.22 -15.91 17.12
C GLY A 108 8.01 -16.59 15.76
N PRO A 109 8.12 -17.93 15.71
CA PRO A 109 8.20 -18.63 14.45
C PRO A 109 6.82 -18.74 13.77
N VAL A 110 6.74 -18.42 12.47
CA VAL A 110 5.49 -18.38 11.70
C VAL A 110 5.58 -19.26 10.45
N TYR A 111 4.46 -19.80 9.99
CA TYR A 111 4.41 -20.49 8.71
C TYR A 111 4.11 -19.47 7.60
N ILE A 112 4.95 -19.41 6.57
CA ILE A 112 4.87 -18.41 5.50
C ILE A 112 4.54 -19.09 4.16
N MET A 113 3.39 -18.70 3.58
CA MET A 113 3.00 -19.03 2.21
C MET A 113 3.06 -17.75 1.39
N GLY A 114 4.22 -17.44 0.83
CA GLY A 114 4.48 -16.18 0.15
C GLY A 114 5.85 -16.17 -0.52
N SER A 115 6.16 -15.03 -1.14
CA SER A 115 7.45 -14.79 -1.81
C SER A 115 8.64 -14.82 -0.85
N PRO A 116 9.87 -15.05 -1.35
CA PRO A 116 11.09 -14.91 -0.55
C PRO A 116 11.25 -13.52 0.07
N ALA A 117 10.75 -12.47 -0.60
CA ALA A 117 10.76 -11.10 -0.09
C ALA A 117 9.93 -10.95 1.19
N LEU A 118 8.75 -11.59 1.25
CA LEU A 118 7.94 -11.62 2.47
C LEU A 118 8.68 -12.32 3.60
N GLN A 119 9.29 -13.48 3.34
CA GLN A 119 10.04 -14.22 4.35
C GLN A 119 11.24 -13.44 4.90
N ALA A 120 12.01 -12.79 4.03
CA ALA A 120 13.14 -11.94 4.44
C ALA A 120 12.66 -10.77 5.31
N THR A 121 11.59 -10.07 4.89
CA THR A 121 11.01 -8.97 5.67
C THR A 121 10.54 -9.44 7.04
N LEU A 122 9.83 -10.56 7.12
CA LEU A 122 9.33 -11.07 8.40
C LEU A 122 10.43 -11.51 9.36
N LEU A 123 11.55 -12.01 8.82
CA LEU A 123 12.72 -12.32 9.64
C LEU A 123 13.30 -11.07 10.33
N GLU A 124 13.35 -9.92 9.63
CA GLU A 124 13.78 -8.63 10.21
C GLU A 124 12.86 -8.15 11.33
N TYR A 125 11.58 -8.51 11.27
CA TYR A 125 10.60 -8.27 12.33
C TYR A 125 10.59 -9.35 13.43
N ASN A 126 11.59 -10.24 13.48
CA ASN A 126 11.71 -11.33 14.44
C ASN A 126 10.61 -12.42 14.29
N PHE A 127 10.12 -12.63 13.06
CA PHE A 127 9.18 -13.70 12.70
C PHE A 127 9.81 -14.71 11.72
N PRO A 128 10.72 -15.58 12.18
CA PRO A 128 11.36 -16.56 11.31
C PRO A 128 10.36 -17.58 10.76
N PHE A 129 10.59 -18.03 9.53
CA PHE A 129 9.81 -19.12 8.94
C PHE A 129 10.04 -20.43 9.70
N THR A 130 8.95 -21.15 9.98
CA THR A 130 8.99 -22.53 10.43
C THR A 130 7.91 -23.37 9.75
N GLU A 131 8.22 -24.64 9.56
CA GLU A 131 7.23 -25.67 9.26
C GLU A 131 6.75 -26.44 10.50
N GLU A 132 7.49 -26.32 11.60
CA GLU A 132 7.27 -27.03 12.84
C GLU A 132 6.74 -26.06 13.90
N HIS A 133 5.57 -26.36 14.45
CA HIS A 133 4.92 -25.59 15.52
C HIS A 133 4.89 -24.06 15.30
N PRO A 134 4.39 -23.58 14.14
CA PRO A 134 4.22 -22.15 13.91
C PRO A 134 3.20 -21.56 14.88
N MET A 135 3.40 -20.31 15.28
CA MET A 135 2.44 -19.57 16.12
C MET A 135 1.34 -18.88 15.32
N ALA A 136 1.58 -18.66 14.02
CA ALA A 136 0.65 -18.01 13.10
C ALA A 136 0.94 -18.46 11.65
N VAL A 137 -0.05 -18.28 10.78
CA VAL A 137 0.08 -18.45 9.33
C VAL A 137 0.07 -17.08 8.68
N VAL A 138 1.07 -16.80 7.84
CA VAL A 138 1.16 -15.58 7.06
C VAL A 138 1.16 -15.93 5.58
N GLY A 139 0.20 -15.38 4.85
CA GLY A 139 0.07 -15.57 3.41
C GLY A 139 0.39 -14.31 2.60
N GLY A 140 0.80 -14.50 1.36
CA GLY A 140 0.97 -13.44 0.37
C GLY A 140 0.95 -14.00 -1.04
N LEU A 141 1.34 -13.17 -2.01
CA LEU A 141 1.51 -13.61 -3.39
C LEU A 141 2.72 -14.55 -3.49
N ASP A 142 2.48 -15.73 -4.06
CA ASP A 142 3.50 -16.75 -4.30
C ASP A 142 3.32 -17.36 -5.70
N PRO A 143 4.07 -16.86 -6.70
CA PRO A 143 4.01 -17.39 -8.06
C PRO A 143 4.42 -18.87 -8.17
N GLN A 144 5.08 -19.44 -7.14
CA GLN A 144 5.53 -20.83 -7.10
C GLN A 144 4.70 -21.67 -6.13
N VAL A 145 3.49 -21.22 -5.76
CA VAL A 145 2.66 -21.97 -4.82
C VAL A 145 2.31 -23.35 -5.38
N SER A 146 2.34 -24.36 -4.50
CA SER A 146 1.88 -25.71 -4.80
C SER A 146 0.63 -26.04 -3.99
N TYR A 147 -0.12 -27.06 -4.43
CA TYR A 147 -1.24 -27.59 -3.65
C TYR A 147 -0.82 -28.00 -2.23
N ASP A 148 0.37 -28.59 -2.07
CA ASP A 148 0.86 -29.01 -0.75
C ASP A 148 1.12 -27.83 0.20
N ARG A 149 1.61 -26.71 -0.32
CA ARG A 149 1.79 -25.49 0.49
C ARG A 149 0.45 -24.88 0.90
N LEU A 150 -0.54 -24.85 0.01
CA LEU A 150 -1.91 -24.43 0.32
C LEU A 150 -2.57 -25.35 1.35
N LYS A 151 -2.46 -26.66 1.16
CA LYS A 151 -2.98 -27.70 2.07
C LYS A 151 -2.40 -27.50 3.47
N LYS A 152 -1.07 -27.37 3.59
CA LYS A 152 -0.38 -27.20 4.86
C LYS A 152 -0.78 -25.90 5.56
N ALA A 153 -0.81 -24.77 4.83
CA ALA A 153 -1.31 -23.50 5.36
C ALA A 153 -2.76 -23.65 5.87
N SER A 154 -3.63 -24.25 5.07
CA SER A 154 -5.04 -24.44 5.42
C SER A 154 -5.22 -25.29 6.68
N LEU A 155 -4.48 -26.40 6.82
CA LEU A 155 -4.53 -27.24 8.02
C LEU A 155 -4.08 -26.50 9.28
N PHE A 156 -3.05 -25.67 9.20
CA PHE A 156 -2.62 -24.80 10.30
C PHE A 156 -3.69 -23.76 10.67
N ILE A 157 -4.36 -23.17 9.69
CA ILE A 157 -5.45 -22.22 9.93
C ILE A 157 -6.64 -22.96 10.60
N GLN A 158 -7.00 -24.15 10.11
CA GLN A 158 -8.09 -24.97 10.65
C GLN A 158 -7.82 -25.44 12.08
N SER A 159 -6.55 -25.61 12.48
CA SER A 159 -6.18 -25.90 13.87
C SER A 159 -6.30 -24.70 14.81
N GLY A 160 -6.75 -23.54 14.31
CA GLY A 160 -7.00 -22.33 15.10
C GLY A 160 -5.81 -21.37 15.14
N LEU A 161 -4.78 -21.54 14.31
CA LEU A 161 -3.69 -20.58 14.28
C LEU A 161 -4.16 -19.24 13.68
N PRO A 162 -3.74 -18.10 14.27
CA PRO A 162 -3.97 -16.78 13.70
C PRO A 162 -3.52 -16.70 12.23
N PHE A 163 -4.39 -16.15 11.40
CA PHE A 163 -4.19 -16.08 9.95
C PHE A 163 -4.04 -14.63 9.48
N TYR A 164 -2.89 -14.31 8.91
CA TYR A 164 -2.55 -12.99 8.38
C TYR A 164 -2.29 -13.07 6.89
N PHE A 165 -2.52 -11.97 6.19
CA PHE A 165 -2.28 -11.90 4.75
C PHE A 165 -1.80 -10.51 4.31
N THR A 166 -0.87 -10.46 3.35
CA THR A 166 -0.23 -9.21 2.95
C THR A 166 -1.21 -8.21 2.33
N ASN A 167 -2.03 -8.61 1.38
CA ASN A 167 -3.07 -7.78 0.75
C ASN A 167 -4.16 -8.65 0.10
N SER A 168 -5.29 -8.06 -0.26
CA SER A 168 -6.44 -8.77 -0.84
C SER A 168 -6.57 -8.59 -2.37
N ASP A 169 -5.54 -8.10 -3.05
CA ASP A 169 -5.64 -7.73 -4.47
C ASP A 169 -5.82 -8.98 -5.32
N ALA A 170 -6.98 -9.12 -5.97
CA ALA A 170 -7.35 -10.33 -6.71
C ALA A 170 -6.43 -10.58 -7.90
N THR A 171 -5.98 -9.52 -8.56
CA THR A 171 -5.10 -9.54 -9.73
C THR A 171 -4.04 -8.46 -9.64
N TYR A 172 -2.98 -8.60 -10.44
CA TYR A 172 -1.99 -7.55 -10.67
C TYR A 172 -1.64 -7.46 -12.17
N PRO A 173 -1.28 -6.26 -12.67
CA PRO A 173 -0.98 -6.06 -14.09
C PRO A 173 0.40 -6.59 -14.48
N THR A 174 0.50 -7.22 -15.65
CA THR A 174 1.74 -7.67 -16.30
C THR A 174 1.67 -7.38 -17.80
N PRO A 175 2.80 -7.49 -18.55
CA PRO A 175 2.77 -7.41 -20.01
C PRO A 175 1.87 -8.46 -20.69
N GLU A 176 1.61 -9.60 -20.04
CA GLU A 176 0.75 -10.68 -20.54
C GLU A 176 -0.74 -10.45 -20.23
N GLY A 177 -1.05 -9.47 -19.38
CA GLY A 177 -2.40 -9.16 -18.91
C GLY A 177 -2.51 -9.16 -17.39
N LEU A 178 -3.72 -9.32 -16.87
CA LEU A 178 -3.98 -9.41 -15.44
C LEU A 178 -3.70 -10.82 -14.94
N CYS A 179 -2.69 -10.96 -14.08
CA CYS A 179 -2.31 -12.24 -13.47
C CYS A 179 -2.93 -12.39 -12.07
N PRO A 180 -3.10 -13.62 -11.55
CA PRO A 180 -3.60 -13.87 -10.20
C PRO A 180 -2.75 -13.19 -9.12
N GLY A 181 -3.35 -12.30 -8.35
CA GLY A 181 -2.71 -11.58 -7.24
C GLY A 181 -2.79 -12.33 -5.91
N ALA A 182 -2.30 -11.68 -4.85
CA ALA A 182 -2.29 -12.22 -3.50
C ALA A 182 -3.71 -12.63 -3.05
N GLY A 183 -4.72 -11.83 -3.41
CA GLY A 183 -6.13 -12.08 -3.15
C GLY A 183 -6.66 -13.40 -3.72
N THR A 184 -6.07 -13.91 -4.80
CA THR A 184 -6.45 -15.24 -5.33
C THR A 184 -6.08 -16.35 -4.34
N PHE A 185 -4.86 -16.31 -3.79
CA PHE A 185 -4.40 -17.30 -2.81
C PHE A 185 -5.07 -17.12 -1.45
N LEU A 186 -5.34 -15.87 -1.07
CA LEU A 186 -6.18 -15.55 0.09
C LEU A 186 -7.54 -16.24 -0.04
N ALA A 187 -8.24 -16.03 -1.15
CA ALA A 187 -9.56 -16.63 -1.36
C ALA A 187 -9.53 -18.16 -1.30
N ALA A 188 -8.48 -18.79 -1.85
CA ALA A 188 -8.29 -20.25 -1.75
C ALA A 188 -8.14 -20.71 -0.30
N LEU A 189 -7.32 -20.02 0.51
CA LEU A 189 -7.11 -20.37 1.91
C LEU A 189 -8.34 -20.09 2.78
N GLU A 190 -9.01 -18.96 2.59
CA GLU A 190 -10.25 -18.62 3.30
C GLU A 190 -11.36 -19.61 2.98
N THR A 191 -11.47 -20.02 1.71
CA THR A 191 -12.46 -21.04 1.28
C THR A 191 -12.16 -22.40 1.90
N ALA A 192 -10.90 -22.83 1.86
CA ALA A 192 -10.50 -24.15 2.38
C ALA A 192 -10.54 -24.25 3.90
N SER A 193 -10.23 -23.15 4.60
CA SER A 193 -10.19 -23.13 6.08
C SER A 193 -11.49 -22.65 6.74
N GLY A 194 -12.33 -21.89 6.03
CA GLY A 194 -13.49 -21.21 6.60
C GLY A 194 -13.16 -20.00 7.48
N VAL A 195 -11.88 -19.60 7.56
CA VAL A 195 -11.39 -18.52 8.42
C VAL A 195 -10.97 -17.33 7.57
N LYS A 196 -11.39 -16.12 7.98
CA LYS A 196 -10.99 -14.86 7.34
C LYS A 196 -9.62 -14.40 7.84
N ALA A 197 -8.78 -13.93 6.91
CA ALA A 197 -7.46 -13.41 7.28
C ALA A 197 -7.55 -12.00 7.86
N LYS A 198 -6.62 -11.68 8.76
CA LYS A 198 -6.26 -10.29 9.07
C LYS A 198 -5.38 -9.75 7.94
N ILE A 199 -5.90 -8.81 7.16
CA ILE A 199 -5.17 -8.18 6.07
C ILE A 199 -4.25 -7.08 6.62
N ALA A 200 -3.01 -7.01 6.14
CA ALA A 200 -2.05 -6.00 6.58
C ALA A 200 -2.01 -4.77 5.65
N GLY A 201 -2.03 -4.99 4.34
CA GLY A 201 -1.95 -3.95 3.32
C GLY A 201 -3.18 -3.07 3.23
N LYS A 202 -3.10 -2.06 2.36
CA LYS A 202 -4.17 -1.13 2.07
C LYS A 202 -5.44 -1.89 1.64
N PRO A 203 -6.65 -1.49 2.10
CA PRO A 203 -6.97 -0.28 2.86
C PRO A 203 -6.87 -0.41 4.38
N GLN A 204 -6.20 -1.43 4.93
CA GLN A 204 -5.95 -1.45 6.36
C GLN A 204 -4.90 -0.38 6.73
N PRO A 205 -4.96 0.22 7.94
CA PRO A 205 -4.14 1.37 8.27
C PRO A 205 -2.66 1.01 8.50
N PHE A 206 -2.32 -0.26 8.64
CA PHE A 206 -1.01 -0.71 9.13
C PHE A 206 0.17 -0.26 8.27
N LEU A 207 0.02 -0.21 6.93
CA LEU A 207 1.06 0.32 6.06
C LEU A 207 1.29 1.82 6.31
N PHE A 208 0.21 2.60 6.47
CA PHE A 208 0.30 4.02 6.76
C PHE A 208 0.82 4.29 8.18
N GLU A 209 0.41 3.50 9.17
CA GLU A 209 0.96 3.56 10.53
C GLU A 209 2.47 3.28 10.54
N ALA A 210 2.94 2.29 9.79
CA ALA A 210 4.36 2.02 9.64
C ALA A 210 5.11 3.19 8.98
N CYS A 211 4.51 3.82 7.96
CA CYS A 211 5.05 5.05 7.35
C CYS A 211 5.12 6.20 8.37
N LEU A 212 4.05 6.44 9.13
CA LEU A 212 3.99 7.49 10.15
C LEU A 212 5.05 7.28 11.24
N GLN A 213 5.26 6.04 11.69
CA GLN A 213 6.32 5.69 12.64
C GLN A 213 7.70 6.01 12.07
N ARG A 214 7.94 5.70 10.79
CA ARG A 214 9.20 5.96 10.09
C ARG A 214 9.45 7.46 9.89
N LEU A 215 8.41 8.22 9.51
CA LEU A 215 8.45 9.66 9.32
C LEU A 215 8.60 10.43 10.63
N GLY A 216 8.08 9.88 11.73
CA GLY A 216 8.00 10.58 13.01
C GLY A 216 6.97 11.72 12.99
N THR A 217 5.97 11.67 12.11
CA THR A 217 4.93 12.68 11.94
C THR A 217 3.58 12.22 12.51
N LEU A 218 2.73 13.18 12.86
CA LEU A 218 1.34 12.90 13.22
C LEU A 218 0.49 12.67 11.95
N PRO A 219 -0.60 11.88 12.02
CA PRO A 219 -1.52 11.71 10.89
C PRO A 219 -2.04 13.05 10.32
N SER A 220 -2.36 14.01 11.20
CA SER A 220 -2.84 15.34 10.81
C SER A 220 -1.82 16.19 10.04
N GLU A 221 -0.54 15.85 10.14
CA GLU A 221 0.59 16.51 9.48
C GLU A 221 1.06 15.75 8.23
N THR A 222 0.37 14.66 7.86
CA THR A 222 0.79 13.74 6.80
C THR A 222 -0.29 13.61 5.73
N LEU A 223 0.13 13.75 4.47
CA LEU A 223 -0.74 13.50 3.31
C LEU A 223 -0.52 12.07 2.81
N THR A 224 -1.60 11.39 2.45
CA THR A 224 -1.56 10.20 1.61
C THR A 224 -1.99 10.58 0.21
N VAL A 225 -1.16 10.28 -0.79
CA VAL A 225 -1.51 10.47 -2.21
C VAL A 225 -1.59 9.12 -2.90
N GLY A 226 -2.70 8.88 -3.59
CA GLY A 226 -2.94 7.62 -4.30
C GLY A 226 -3.93 7.79 -5.45
N ASP A 227 -4.06 6.75 -6.27
CA ASP A 227 -4.94 6.73 -7.43
C ASP A 227 -6.19 5.84 -7.22
N ARG A 228 -6.25 5.12 -6.10
CA ARG A 228 -7.34 4.20 -5.76
C ARG A 228 -8.11 4.64 -4.54
N LEU A 229 -9.41 4.79 -4.72
CA LEU A 229 -10.36 5.14 -3.66
C LEU A 229 -10.42 4.05 -2.57
N GLU A 230 -10.50 2.80 -2.99
CA GLU A 230 -10.72 1.63 -2.15
C GLU A 230 -9.49 1.17 -1.36
N THR A 231 -8.29 1.57 -1.75
CA THR A 231 -7.04 1.25 -1.05
C THR A 231 -6.41 2.49 -0.42
N ASP A 232 -6.07 3.49 -1.23
CA ASP A 232 -5.22 4.60 -0.79
C ASP A 232 -6.01 5.62 0.00
N ILE A 233 -7.14 6.07 -0.54
CA ILE A 233 -7.99 7.07 0.11
C ILE A 233 -8.66 6.48 1.35
N LEU A 234 -9.25 5.29 1.23
CA LEU A 234 -9.84 4.62 2.38
C LEU A 234 -8.80 4.27 3.45
N GLY A 235 -7.61 3.81 3.05
CA GLY A 235 -6.54 3.45 3.97
C GLY A 235 -5.92 4.66 4.67
N GLY A 236 -5.62 5.73 3.94
CA GLY A 236 -5.16 6.99 4.51
C GLY A 236 -6.18 7.59 5.47
N SER A 237 -7.46 7.57 5.12
CA SER A 237 -8.54 8.03 6.00
C SER A 237 -8.66 7.18 7.27
N ARG A 238 -8.53 5.85 7.18
CA ARG A 238 -8.50 4.96 8.36
C ARG A 238 -7.30 5.21 9.26
N ALA A 239 -6.17 5.61 8.69
CA ALA A 239 -4.99 6.06 9.42
C ALA A 239 -5.11 7.51 9.95
N SER A 240 -6.24 8.18 9.70
CA SER A 240 -6.49 9.59 10.04
C SER A 240 -5.56 10.59 9.35
N CYS A 241 -4.92 10.19 8.25
CA CYS A 241 -4.16 11.08 7.38
C CYS A 241 -5.11 11.89 6.50
N LYS A 242 -4.66 13.07 6.06
CA LYS A 242 -5.33 13.77 4.95
C LYS A 242 -5.04 13.02 3.65
N THR A 243 -5.99 13.05 2.72
CA THR A 243 -5.97 12.21 1.53
C THR A 243 -6.08 13.03 0.24
N VAL A 244 -5.23 12.72 -0.73
CA VAL A 244 -5.22 13.34 -2.05
C VAL A 244 -5.40 12.23 -3.08
N LEU A 245 -6.44 12.35 -3.91
CA LEU A 245 -6.65 11.46 -5.04
C LEU A 245 -6.02 12.07 -6.30
N VAL A 246 -5.18 11.31 -7.00
CA VAL A 246 -4.74 11.66 -8.37
C VAL A 246 -5.62 10.93 -9.39
N LEU A 247 -5.93 11.59 -10.50
CA LEU A 247 -6.74 11.03 -11.60
C LEU A 247 -5.88 10.43 -12.74
N SER A 248 -4.58 10.26 -12.51
CA SER A 248 -3.63 9.66 -13.46
C SER A 248 -3.67 8.13 -13.53
N GLY A 249 -4.32 7.49 -12.55
CA GLY A 249 -4.36 6.04 -12.40
C GLY A 249 -5.74 5.41 -12.60
N VAL A 250 -6.21 4.65 -11.62
CA VAL A 250 -7.41 3.80 -11.73
C VAL A 250 -8.72 4.53 -11.49
N SER A 251 -8.83 5.32 -10.41
CA SER A 251 -10.09 5.96 -10.06
C SER A 251 -10.41 7.12 -11.00
N THR A 252 -11.70 7.28 -11.31
CA THR A 252 -12.21 8.35 -12.16
C THR A 252 -13.04 9.37 -11.38
N GLN A 253 -13.31 10.53 -11.98
CA GLN A 253 -14.24 11.51 -11.40
C GLN A 253 -15.66 10.95 -11.20
N GLN A 254 -16.06 9.95 -12.00
CA GLN A 254 -17.37 9.33 -11.86
C GLN A 254 -17.44 8.47 -10.60
N ASP A 255 -16.35 7.76 -10.26
CA ASP A 255 -16.26 6.93 -9.06
C ASP A 255 -16.40 7.76 -7.78
N LEU A 256 -15.87 8.99 -7.81
CA LEU A 256 -15.99 9.96 -6.72
C LEU A 256 -17.42 10.29 -6.36
N LEU A 257 -18.40 10.24 -7.28
CA LEU A 257 -19.78 10.64 -6.98
C LEU A 257 -20.38 9.82 -5.83
N ASN A 258 -20.17 8.50 -5.89
CA ASN A 258 -20.79 7.55 -4.95
C ASN A 258 -19.83 7.06 -3.86
N TRP A 259 -18.57 7.51 -3.88
CA TRP A 259 -17.57 7.08 -2.90
C TRP A 259 -17.68 7.83 -1.58
N THR A 260 -17.42 7.12 -0.47
CA THR A 260 -17.23 7.68 0.88
C THR A 260 -16.18 6.83 1.60
N PRO A 261 -15.19 7.43 2.29
CA PRO A 261 -15.00 8.87 2.54
C PRO A 261 -14.52 9.63 1.30
N LYS A 262 -14.90 10.92 1.18
CA LYS A 262 -14.37 11.77 0.11
C LYS A 262 -12.89 12.07 0.38
N PRO A 263 -12.02 12.07 -0.65
CA PRO A 263 -10.66 12.57 -0.48
C PRO A 263 -10.68 14.05 -0.11
N ASP A 264 -9.67 14.51 0.61
CA ASP A 264 -9.54 15.91 1.01
C ASP A 264 -9.22 16.82 -0.18
N LEU A 265 -8.50 16.29 -1.18
CA LEU A 265 -8.15 16.97 -2.42
C LEU A 265 -8.18 15.99 -3.59
N VAL A 266 -8.53 16.47 -4.78
CA VAL A 266 -8.48 15.70 -6.02
C VAL A 266 -7.72 16.52 -7.05
N ILE A 267 -6.70 15.94 -7.67
CA ILE A 267 -5.83 16.57 -8.65
C ILE A 267 -5.63 15.67 -9.88
N ASN A 268 -5.17 16.20 -11.01
CA ASN A 268 -5.01 15.37 -12.20
C ASN A 268 -3.76 14.49 -12.09
N ASN A 269 -2.67 15.05 -11.60
CA ASN A 269 -1.41 14.34 -11.36
C ASN A 269 -0.69 14.89 -10.13
N ILE A 270 0.35 14.19 -9.65
CA ILE A 270 1.07 14.54 -8.42
C ILE A 270 1.76 15.92 -8.46
N MET A 271 2.15 16.43 -9.63
CA MET A 271 2.80 17.74 -9.74
C MET A 271 1.86 18.89 -9.39
N ASP A 272 0.57 18.73 -9.68
CA ASP A 272 -0.49 19.71 -9.37
C ASP A 272 -0.64 19.92 -7.84
N LEU A 273 -0.01 19.09 -7.01
CA LEU A 273 0.01 19.28 -5.55
C LEU A 273 0.75 20.56 -5.13
N PHE A 274 1.66 21.06 -5.97
CA PHE A 274 2.55 22.21 -5.69
C PHE A 274 2.15 23.50 -6.40
N ASP A 275 1.04 23.48 -7.15
CA ASP A 275 0.45 24.66 -7.77
C ASP A 275 -0.50 25.39 -6.81
#